data_AF-A0A0C2C4G0-F1
#
_entry.id   AF-A0A0C2C4G0-F1
#
_cell.length_a   1.000
_cell.length_b   1.000
_cell.length_c   1.000
_cell.angle_alpha   90.00
_cell.angle_beta   90.00
_cell.angle_gamma   90.00
#
_symmetry.space_group_name_H-M   'P 1'
#
loop_
_entity.id
_entity.type
_entity.pdbx_description
1 polymer ?
#
loop_
_entity_poly.entity_id
_entity_poly.type
_entity_poly.pdbx_seq_one_letter_code
_entity_poly.pdbx_strand_id
1 'polypeptide(L)'
;MWVSLAGALLCIIVMFIISWVTALITFFCFAALFLYILHRKPEVNWGSSTQAHSYKSALSGMIKLANTEEHVKNYRPQLLVLCGNAAARPSLVDFANSITKGTSLMMCGYVVPYNPSDRVYSVMRKLERQLSEWLRKRRVKAFYAAVANPSLRAGAQSLIQVCGLGKLRPNIILIGFKTNWYHRGPTPETMEDMNEYFGTIQLVFTLFSVF
;
A
#
# COMPACT_ATOMS: atom_id res chain seq x y z
N MET A 1 -26.04 8.81 17.84
CA MET A 1 -26.39 7.42 17.44
C MET A 1 -27.49 6.83 18.32
N TRP A 2 -27.49 7.06 19.64
CA TRP A 2 -28.47 6.48 20.57
C TRP A 2 -29.94 6.82 20.25
N VAL A 3 -30.24 8.06 19.88
CA VAL A 3 -31.61 8.49 19.51
C VAL A 3 -32.11 7.76 18.25
N SER A 4 -31.26 7.59 17.24
CA SER A 4 -31.60 6.86 16.01
C SER A 4 -31.81 5.37 16.26
N LEU A 5 -31.01 4.77 17.16
CA LEU A 5 -31.17 3.36 17.54
C LEU A 5 -32.49 3.15 18.29
N ALA A 6 -32.82 4.03 19.24
CA ALA A 6 -34.07 3.98 19.98
C ALA A 6 -35.28 4.16 19.04
N GLY A 7 -35.21 5.12 18.10
CA GLY A 7 -36.26 5.34 17.11
C GLY A 7 -36.47 4.14 16.17
N ALA A 8 -35.37 3.52 15.71
CA ALA A 8 -35.46 2.31 14.89
C ALA A 8 -36.09 1.14 15.65
N LEU A 9 -35.70 0.95 16.91
CA LEU A 9 -36.25 -0.11 17.77
C LEU A 9 -37.76 0.11 18.02
N LEU A 10 -38.15 1.34 18.34
CA LEU A 10 -39.56 1.72 18.53
C LEU A 10 -40.38 1.43 17.26
N CYS A 11 -39.86 1.80 16.09
CA CYS A 11 -40.51 1.55 14.80
C CYS A 11 -40.76 0.05 14.56
N ILE A 12 -39.74 -0.78 14.83
CA ILE A 12 -39.86 -2.25 14.70
C ILE A 12 -40.92 -2.79 15.67
N ILE A 13 -40.94 -2.32 16.93
CA ILE A 13 -41.92 -2.77 17.94
C ILE A 13 -43.35 -2.44 17.50
N VAL A 14 -43.61 -1.19 17.07
CA VAL A 14 -44.94 -0.77 16.61
C VAL A 14 -45.40 -1.56 15.39
N MET A 15 -44.48 -1.85 14.45
CA MET A 15 -44.77 -2.65 13.26
C MET A 15 -45.24 -4.07 13.60
N PHE A 16 -44.64 -4.71 14.61
CA PHE A 16 -45.09 -6.02 15.12
C PHE A 16 -46.42 -5.95 15.89
N ILE A 17 -46.69 -4.85 16.62
CA ILE A 17 -47.95 -4.65 17.35
C ILE A 17 -49.13 -4.54 16.37
N ILE A 18 -48.96 -3.86 15.23
CA ILE A 18 -50.04 -3.66 14.24
C ILE A 18 -50.36 -4.97 13.51
N SER A 19 -49.35 -5.64 12.94
CA SER A 19 -49.55 -6.94 12.27
C SER A 19 -48.24 -7.70 12.14
N TRP A 20 -48.12 -8.78 12.91
CA TRP A 20 -46.91 -9.61 12.94
C TRP A 20 -46.68 -10.36 11.62
N VAL A 21 -47.74 -10.73 10.89
CA VAL A 21 -47.62 -11.47 9.62
C VAL A 21 -47.04 -10.57 8.53
N THR A 22 -47.54 -9.34 8.38
CA THR A 22 -47.02 -8.40 7.36
C THR A 22 -45.62 -7.92 7.72
N ALA A 23 -45.31 -7.79 9.01
CA ALA A 23 -43.97 -7.47 9.49
C ALA A 23 -42.94 -8.55 9.10
N LEU A 24 -43.27 -9.84 9.26
CA LEU A 24 -42.38 -10.93 8.84
C LEU A 24 -42.17 -10.95 7.31
N ILE A 25 -43.23 -10.74 6.52
CA ILE A 25 -43.15 -10.71 5.06
C ILE A 25 -42.23 -9.57 4.60
N THR A 26 -42.38 -8.38 5.17
CA THR A 26 -41.55 -7.21 4.81
C THR A 26 -40.09 -7.42 5.20
N PHE A 27 -39.80 -7.95 6.39
CA PHE A 27 -38.43 -8.33 6.77
C PHE A 27 -37.83 -9.36 5.80
N PHE A 28 -38.60 -10.36 5.41
CA PHE A 28 -38.17 -11.36 4.43
C PHE A 28 -37.87 -10.73 3.07
N CYS A 29 -38.75 -9.88 2.54
CA CYS A 29 -38.53 -9.17 1.28
C CYS A 29 -37.28 -8.27 1.35
N PHE A 30 -37.09 -7.52 2.44
CA PHE A 30 -35.89 -6.71 2.63
C PHE A 30 -34.62 -7.55 2.72
N ALA A 31 -34.65 -8.66 3.47
CA ALA A 31 -33.51 -9.58 3.58
C ALA A 31 -33.17 -10.22 2.22
N ALA A 32 -34.17 -10.66 1.46
CA ALA A 32 -34.00 -11.22 0.12
C ALA A 32 -33.40 -10.19 -0.85
N LEU A 33 -33.91 -8.95 -0.86
CA LEU A 33 -33.36 -7.86 -1.67
C LEU A 33 -31.92 -7.53 -1.25
N PHE A 34 -31.65 -7.45 0.05
CA PHE A 34 -30.33 -7.16 0.58
C PHE A 34 -29.32 -8.25 0.19
N LEU A 35 -29.67 -9.52 0.37
CA LEU A 35 -28.85 -10.65 -0.05
C LEU A 35 -28.64 -10.67 -1.57
N TYR A 36 -29.68 -10.37 -2.35
CA TYR A 36 -29.58 -10.26 -3.81
C TYR A 36 -28.55 -9.21 -4.24
N ILE A 37 -28.62 -8.01 -3.66
CA ILE A 37 -27.66 -6.92 -3.94
C ILE A 37 -26.25 -7.33 -3.53
N LEU A 38 -26.10 -7.92 -2.34
CA LEU A 38 -24.80 -8.30 -1.77
C LEU A 38 -24.13 -9.42 -2.58
N HIS A 39 -24.92 -10.31 -3.18
CA HIS A 39 -24.44 -11.41 -4.01
C HIS A 39 -24.12 -10.97 -5.44
N ARG A 40 -24.99 -10.16 -6.07
CA ARG A 40 -24.80 -9.69 -7.45
C ARG A 40 -23.65 -8.69 -7.59
N LYS A 41 -23.32 -7.93 -6.54
CA LYS A 41 -22.31 -6.84 -6.54
C LYS A 41 -22.29 -6.08 -7.89
N PRO A 42 -23.42 -5.53 -8.35
CA PRO A 42 -23.47 -4.89 -9.66
C PRO A 42 -22.45 -3.75 -9.69
N GLU A 43 -21.62 -3.70 -10.74
CA GLU A 43 -20.68 -2.60 -10.97
C GLU A 43 -21.48 -1.37 -11.42
N VAL A 44 -22.06 -0.65 -10.46
CA VAL A 44 -22.88 0.54 -10.71
C VAL A 44 -22.03 1.82 -10.61
N ASN A 45 -22.12 2.68 -11.62
CA ASN A 45 -21.30 3.88 -11.80
C ASN A 45 -21.64 5.07 -10.87
N TRP A 46 -22.58 4.95 -9.93
CA TRP A 46 -23.06 6.07 -9.10
C TRP A 46 -22.11 6.50 -7.96
N GLY A 47 -20.85 6.06 -7.98
CA GLY A 47 -19.92 6.27 -6.87
C GLY A 47 -20.31 5.39 -5.67
N SER A 48 -19.41 4.54 -5.21
CA SER A 48 -19.72 3.65 -4.11
C SER A 48 -19.61 4.40 -2.77
N SER A 49 -20.70 4.51 -2.02
CA SER A 49 -20.66 5.06 -0.65
C SER A 49 -19.67 4.29 0.25
N THR A 50 -19.44 3.01 -0.03
CA THR A 50 -18.44 2.20 0.69
C THR A 50 -17.00 2.60 0.36
N GLN A 51 -16.71 3.01 -0.88
CA GLN A 51 -15.39 3.54 -1.26
C GLN A 51 -15.16 4.89 -0.58
N ALA A 52 -16.16 5.77 -0.58
CA ALA A 52 -16.09 7.06 0.12
C ALA A 52 -15.89 6.88 1.64
N HIS A 53 -16.58 5.91 2.25
CA HIS A 53 -16.40 5.58 3.66
C HIS A 53 -15.00 5.03 3.95
N SER A 54 -14.49 4.13 3.09
CA SER A 54 -13.14 3.55 3.23
C SER A 54 -12.06 4.62 3.16
N TYR A 55 -12.17 5.56 2.21
CA TYR A 55 -11.27 6.70 2.10
C TYR A 55 -11.29 7.58 3.36
N LYS A 56 -12.48 7.94 3.84
CA LYS A 56 -12.64 8.76 5.06
C LYS A 56 -12.07 8.06 6.30
N SER A 57 -12.30 6.75 6.41
CA SER A 57 -11.75 5.93 7.50
C SER A 57 -10.22 5.90 7.46
N ALA A 58 -9.63 5.67 6.27
CA ALA A 58 -8.18 5.70 6.08
C ALA A 58 -7.59 7.07 6.44
N LEU A 59 -8.14 8.16 5.91
CA LEU A 59 -7.67 9.52 6.19
C LEU A 59 -7.76 9.87 7.69
N SER A 60 -8.88 9.54 8.34
CA SER A 60 -9.05 9.77 9.77
C SER A 60 -8.05 8.94 10.60
N GLY A 61 -7.81 7.69 10.21
CA GLY A 61 -6.80 6.84 10.82
C GLY A 61 -5.39 7.41 10.69
N MET A 62 -5.04 7.94 9.52
CA MET A 62 -3.76 8.58 9.26
C MET A 62 -3.53 9.84 10.11
N ILE A 63 -4.54 10.71 10.21
CA ILE A 63 -4.46 11.93 11.03
C ILE A 63 -4.35 11.57 12.52
N LYS A 64 -5.12 10.57 12.98
CA LYS A 64 -5.02 10.08 14.36
C LYS A 64 -3.62 9.54 14.65
N LEU A 65 -3.05 8.78 13.71
CA LEU A 65 -1.70 8.25 13.85
C LEU A 65 -0.68 9.39 13.94
N ALA A 66 -0.78 10.41 13.08
CA ALA A 66 0.10 11.59 13.12
C ALA A 66 0.15 12.26 14.50
N ASN A 67 -1.01 12.39 15.15
CA ASN A 67 -1.13 13.03 16.48
C ASN A 67 -0.79 12.11 17.66
N THR A 68 -0.54 10.82 17.44
CA THR A 68 -0.23 9.87 18.53
C THR A 68 1.27 9.91 18.86
N GLU A 69 1.65 10.13 20.10
CA GLU A 69 3.07 10.15 20.50
C GLU A 69 3.78 8.82 20.22
N GLU A 70 5.02 8.92 19.73
CA GLU A 70 5.85 7.75 19.48
C GLU A 70 6.57 7.33 20.75
N HIS A 71 6.37 6.09 21.18
CA HIS A 71 7.12 5.50 22.28
C HIS A 71 8.05 4.44 21.72
N VAL A 72 9.31 4.41 22.19
CA VAL A 72 10.33 3.42 21.79
C VAL A 72 9.86 1.96 21.85
N LYS A 73 8.96 1.62 22.79
CA LYS A 73 8.38 0.27 22.97
C LYS A 73 7.37 -0.12 21.87
N ASN A 74 6.91 0.85 21.08
CA ASN A 74 5.94 0.67 20.00
C ASN A 74 6.60 0.74 18.61
N TYR A 75 7.91 0.57 18.52
CA TYR A 75 8.61 0.54 17.24
C TYR A 75 7.98 -0.48 16.29
N ARG A 76 7.71 -0.06 15.05
CA ARG A 76 7.24 -0.93 13.97
C ARG A 76 8.20 -0.84 12.79
N PRO A 77 8.68 -1.98 12.26
CA PRO A 77 9.55 -1.98 11.09
C PRO A 77 8.72 -1.66 9.84
N GLN A 78 8.96 -0.50 9.23
CA GLN A 78 8.33 -0.04 8.00
C GLN A 78 9.34 -0.12 6.86
N LEU A 79 9.15 -1.05 5.93
CA LEU A 79 10.17 -1.39 4.94
C LEU A 79 9.94 -0.69 3.61
N LEU A 80 10.99 -0.11 3.04
CA LEU A 80 11.12 0.22 1.61
C LEU A 80 12.05 -0.80 0.96
N VAL A 81 11.49 -1.67 0.14
CA VAL A 81 12.20 -2.73 -0.56
C VAL A 81 12.56 -2.25 -1.96
N LEU A 82 13.84 -2.03 -2.25
CA LEU A 82 14.30 -1.70 -3.61
C LEU A 82 14.39 -2.99 -4.44
N CYS A 83 13.23 -3.58 -4.74
CA CYS A 83 13.13 -4.83 -5.50
C CYS A 83 13.20 -4.63 -7.02
N GLY A 84 12.95 -3.41 -7.49
CA GLY A 84 12.71 -3.17 -8.90
C GLY A 84 11.46 -3.91 -9.35
N ASN A 85 11.56 -4.71 -10.42
CA ASN A 85 10.48 -5.61 -10.81
C ASN A 85 10.27 -6.71 -9.74
N ALA A 86 9.21 -6.56 -8.92
CA ALA A 86 8.86 -7.50 -7.85
C ALA A 86 8.68 -8.96 -8.34
N ALA A 87 8.18 -9.14 -9.57
CA ALA A 87 8.01 -10.48 -10.15
C ALA A 87 9.33 -11.14 -10.56
N ALA A 88 10.37 -10.34 -10.85
CA ALA A 88 11.70 -10.85 -11.18
C ALA A 88 12.52 -11.23 -9.93
N ARG A 89 12.19 -10.65 -8.77
CA ARG A 89 12.88 -10.90 -7.49
C ARG A 89 11.88 -11.27 -6.37
N PRO A 90 11.10 -12.36 -6.53
CA PRO A 90 10.07 -12.72 -5.55
C PRO A 90 10.65 -13.08 -4.18
N SER A 91 11.86 -13.67 -4.12
CA SER A 91 12.52 -14.03 -2.86
C SER A 91 12.77 -12.85 -1.93
N LEU A 92 13.15 -11.69 -2.49
CA LEU A 92 13.38 -10.47 -1.71
C LEU A 92 12.05 -9.92 -1.14
N VAL A 93 10.98 -9.99 -1.93
CA VAL A 93 9.63 -9.58 -1.52
C VAL A 93 9.09 -10.53 -0.44
N ASP A 94 9.27 -11.84 -0.61
CA ASP A 94 8.82 -12.85 0.33
C ASP A 94 9.58 -12.76 1.67
N PHE A 95 10.88 -12.46 1.63
CA PHE A 95 11.69 -12.16 2.82
C PHE A 95 11.19 -10.90 3.55
N ALA A 96 10.97 -9.81 2.81
CA ALA A 96 10.41 -8.58 3.39
C ALA A 96 9.02 -8.78 4.00
N ASN A 97 8.17 -9.56 3.33
CA ASN A 97 6.84 -9.92 3.83
C ASN A 97 6.92 -10.79 5.09
N SER A 98 7.95 -11.63 5.22
CA SER A 98 8.21 -12.42 6.43
C SER A 98 8.61 -11.55 7.62
N ILE A 99 9.29 -10.42 7.37
CA ILE A 99 9.65 -9.43 8.41
C ILE A 99 8.41 -8.65 8.86
N THR A 100 7.60 -8.14 7.92
CA THR A 100 6.44 -7.30 8.24
C THR A 100 5.21 -8.08 8.68
N LYS A 101 5.11 -9.35 8.26
CA LYS A 101 3.96 -10.26 8.48
C LYS A 101 2.61 -9.65 8.10
N GLY A 102 2.61 -8.68 7.17
CA GLY A 102 1.41 -7.92 6.79
C GLY A 102 0.77 -7.10 7.92
N THR A 103 1.56 -6.74 8.94
CA THR A 103 1.14 -5.88 10.07
C THR A 103 1.78 -4.49 10.04
N SER A 104 2.89 -4.34 9.33
CA SER A 104 3.60 -3.08 9.14
C SER A 104 3.61 -2.65 7.68
N LEU A 105 3.92 -1.37 7.44
CA LEU A 105 4.05 -0.83 6.11
C LEU A 105 5.17 -1.54 5.34
N MET A 106 4.86 -1.95 4.11
CA MET A 106 5.83 -2.45 3.14
C MET A 106 5.61 -1.73 1.81
N MET A 107 6.64 -1.05 1.33
CA MET A 107 6.69 -0.36 0.04
C MET A 107 7.67 -1.10 -0.87
N CYS A 108 7.25 -1.49 -2.07
CA CYS A 108 8.12 -2.03 -3.11
C CYS A 108 8.51 -0.89 -4.06
N GLY A 109 9.77 -0.50 -4.03
CA GLY A 109 10.34 0.59 -4.83
C GLY A 109 10.96 0.09 -6.12
N TYR A 110 10.70 0.81 -7.22
CA TYR A 110 11.39 0.60 -8.49
C TYR A 110 11.92 1.90 -9.09
N VAL A 111 13.24 1.99 -9.19
CA VAL A 111 13.91 3.02 -9.98
C VAL A 111 14.02 2.53 -11.42
N VAL A 112 13.27 3.18 -12.31
CA VAL A 112 13.26 2.90 -13.73
C VAL A 112 14.37 3.73 -14.39
N PRO A 113 15.39 3.09 -15.02
CA PRO A 113 16.59 3.76 -15.53
C PRO A 113 16.34 4.49 -16.85
N TYR A 114 15.37 5.40 -16.86
CA TYR A 114 15.04 6.25 -17.99
C TYR A 114 14.82 7.69 -17.52
N ASN A 115 15.10 8.64 -18.40
CA ASN A 115 14.79 10.04 -18.14
C ASN A 115 13.27 10.24 -18.02
N PRO A 116 12.82 11.09 -17.08
CA PRO A 116 11.41 11.44 -16.96
C PRO A 116 10.83 11.95 -18.28
N SER A 117 9.76 11.30 -18.74
CA SER A 117 9.00 11.72 -19.93
C SER A 117 7.58 11.18 -19.84
N ASP A 118 6.63 11.81 -20.53
CA ASP A 118 5.22 11.40 -20.52
C ASP A 118 5.02 9.94 -20.94
N ARG A 119 5.79 9.49 -21.93
CA ARG A 119 5.78 8.10 -22.38
C ARG A 119 6.23 7.16 -21.26
N VAL A 120 7.33 7.49 -20.56
CA VAL A 120 7.83 6.68 -19.44
C VAL A 120 6.81 6.63 -18.30
N TYR A 121 6.20 7.76 -17.93
CA TYR A 121 5.16 7.79 -16.90
C TYR A 121 3.93 6.94 -17.25
N SER A 122 3.52 6.91 -18.52
CA SER A 122 2.41 6.06 -18.97
C SER A 122 2.72 4.56 -18.82
N VAL A 123 3.96 4.15 -19.09
CA VAL A 123 4.44 2.77 -18.95
C VAL A 123 4.58 2.41 -17.47
N MET A 124 5.13 3.32 -16.66
CA MET A 124 5.24 3.14 -15.22
C MET A 124 3.87 2.91 -14.58
N ARG A 125 2.87 3.73 -14.91
CA ARG A 125 1.51 3.56 -14.35
C ARG A 125 0.91 2.18 -14.68
N LYS A 126 1.15 1.68 -15.89
CA LYS A 126 0.73 0.32 -16.29
C LYS A 126 1.48 -0.73 -15.48
N LEU A 127 2.80 -0.57 -15.33
CA LEU A 127 3.65 -1.47 -14.57
C LEU A 127 3.27 -1.52 -13.08
N GLU A 128 3.03 -0.36 -12.45
CA GLU A 128 2.59 -0.26 -11.07
C GLU A 128 1.28 -0.99 -10.84
N ARG A 129 0.31 -0.84 -11.76
CA ARG A 129 -0.95 -1.58 -11.71
C ARG A 129 -0.73 -3.09 -11.81
N GLN A 130 0.05 -3.55 -12.79
CA GLN A 130 0.34 -4.97 -12.98
C GLN A 130 1.04 -5.59 -11.77
N LEU A 131 2.02 -4.90 -11.19
CA LEU A 131 2.76 -5.40 -10.03
C LEU A 131 1.95 -5.31 -8.74
N SER A 132 1.10 -4.29 -8.59
CA SER A 132 0.12 -4.23 -7.49
C SER A 132 -0.87 -5.40 -7.55
N GLU A 133 -1.35 -5.74 -8.76
CA GLU A 133 -2.20 -6.91 -8.96
C GLU A 133 -1.45 -8.21 -8.67
N TRP A 134 -0.17 -8.32 -9.03
CA TRP A 134 0.68 -9.46 -8.71
C TRP A 134 0.88 -9.65 -7.21
N LEU A 135 1.16 -8.57 -6.47
CA LEU A 135 1.27 -8.57 -5.00
C LEU A 135 -0.04 -9.04 -4.34
N ARG A 136 -1.17 -8.51 -4.83
CA ARG A 136 -2.51 -8.89 -4.34
C ARG A 136 -2.81 -10.38 -4.59
N LYS A 137 -2.46 -10.92 -5.77
CA LYS A 137 -2.62 -12.35 -6.09
C LYS A 137 -1.81 -13.24 -5.13
N ARG A 138 -0.62 -12.81 -4.72
CA ARG A 138 0.23 -13.49 -3.74
C ARG A 138 -0.13 -13.23 -2.27
N ARG A 139 -1.18 -12.42 -2.01
CA ARG A 139 -1.60 -12.00 -0.66
C ARG A 139 -0.49 -11.27 0.13
N VAL A 140 0.43 -10.60 -0.58
CA VAL A 140 1.44 -9.73 0.03
C VAL A 140 0.83 -8.36 0.25
N LYS A 141 0.79 -7.89 1.50
CA LYS A 141 0.26 -6.58 1.87
C LYS A 141 1.35 -5.51 1.70
N ALA A 142 1.60 -5.12 0.47
CA ALA A 142 2.57 -4.08 0.14
C ALA A 142 2.00 -3.12 -0.90
N PHE A 143 2.45 -1.86 -0.85
CA PHE A 143 2.23 -0.90 -1.93
C PHE A 143 3.42 -0.91 -2.88
N TYR A 144 3.19 -0.49 -4.12
CA TYR A 144 4.23 -0.40 -5.14
C TYR A 144 4.42 1.06 -5.54
N ALA A 145 5.66 1.51 -5.66
CA ALA A 145 6.01 2.88 -6.03
C ALA A 145 7.17 2.86 -7.03
N ALA A 146 6.99 3.51 -8.18
CA ALA A 146 8.03 3.63 -9.19
C ALA A 146 8.47 5.09 -9.40
N VAL A 147 9.77 5.29 -9.64
CA VAL A 147 10.36 6.60 -9.98
C VAL A 147 11.20 6.44 -11.24
N ALA A 148 11.06 7.36 -12.20
CA ALA A 148 11.92 7.44 -13.38
C ALA A 148 13.16 8.26 -13.04
N ASN A 149 14.33 7.63 -13.07
CA ASN A 149 15.60 8.31 -12.91
C ASN A 149 16.71 7.48 -13.58
N PRO A 150 17.61 8.08 -14.39
CA PRO A 150 18.75 7.36 -14.96
C PRO A 150 19.70 6.80 -13.90
N SER A 151 19.87 7.50 -12.76
CA SER A 151 20.74 7.06 -11.67
C SER A 151 19.95 6.31 -10.61
N LEU A 152 20.42 5.13 -10.22
CA LEU A 152 19.85 4.35 -9.13
C LEU A 152 19.88 5.16 -7.83
N ARG A 153 21.00 5.84 -7.56
CA ARG A 153 21.21 6.60 -6.33
C ARG A 153 20.21 7.75 -6.21
N ALA A 154 20.07 8.55 -7.27
CA ALA A 154 19.17 9.69 -7.27
C ALA A 154 17.69 9.24 -7.22
N GLY A 155 17.33 8.18 -7.95
CA GLY A 155 15.98 7.62 -7.88
C GLY A 155 15.64 7.03 -6.51
N ALA A 156 16.60 6.33 -5.88
CA ALA A 156 16.45 5.82 -4.52
C ALA A 156 16.28 6.97 -3.53
N GLN A 157 17.07 8.04 -3.64
CA GLN A 157 16.90 9.23 -2.81
C GLN A 157 15.48 9.80 -2.89
N SER A 158 14.92 9.95 -4.10
CA SER A 158 13.55 10.42 -4.27
C SER A 158 12.54 9.46 -3.61
N LEU A 159 12.70 8.15 -3.76
CA LEU A 159 11.83 7.17 -3.11
C LEU A 159 11.89 7.29 -1.58
N ILE A 160 13.10 7.41 -1.01
CA ILE A 160 13.28 7.46 0.45
C ILE A 160 12.64 8.70 1.06
N GLN A 161 12.77 9.84 0.37
CA GLN A 161 12.27 11.12 0.87
C GLN A 161 10.76 11.29 0.68
N VAL A 162 10.19 10.71 -0.38
CA VAL A 162 8.79 10.96 -0.79
C VAL A 162 7.85 9.81 -0.47
N CYS A 163 8.36 8.58 -0.26
CA CYS A 163 7.49 7.43 0.02
C CYS A 163 6.87 7.51 1.42
N GLY A 164 5.56 7.31 1.47
CA GLY A 164 4.77 7.28 2.70
C GLY A 164 3.89 8.52 2.88
N LEU A 165 3.15 8.54 3.98
CA LEU A 165 2.29 9.66 4.35
C LEU A 165 2.29 9.80 5.88
N GLY A 166 2.69 10.97 6.38
CA GLY A 166 2.80 11.22 7.83
C GLY A 166 3.71 10.18 8.52
N LYS A 167 3.15 9.49 9.53
CA LYS A 167 3.87 8.43 10.27
C LYS A 167 3.89 7.06 9.61
N LEU A 168 3.11 6.84 8.54
CA LEU A 168 3.28 5.68 7.67
C LEU A 168 4.33 5.99 6.59
N ARG A 169 5.59 6.05 7.02
CA ARG A 169 6.74 6.26 6.16
C ARG A 169 7.81 5.19 6.43
N PRO A 170 8.48 4.66 5.39
CA PRO A 170 9.53 3.68 5.59
C PRO A 170 10.63 4.18 6.53
N ASN A 171 11.05 3.32 7.46
CA ASN A 171 12.16 3.56 8.38
C ASN A 171 13.31 2.54 8.22
N ILE A 172 13.12 1.52 7.39
CA ILE A 172 14.13 0.52 7.03
C ILE A 172 14.15 0.42 5.52
N ILE A 173 15.35 0.37 4.94
CA ILE A 173 15.54 0.02 3.54
C ILE A 173 16.05 -1.40 3.42
N LEU A 174 15.43 -2.16 2.53
CA LEU A 174 15.88 -3.49 2.17
C LEU A 174 16.32 -3.49 0.70
N ILE A 175 17.59 -3.79 0.47
CA ILE A 175 18.18 -3.89 -0.86
C ILE A 175 18.72 -5.30 -1.08
N GLY A 176 18.65 -5.80 -2.32
CA GLY A 176 19.29 -7.04 -2.71
C GLY A 176 20.79 -6.83 -2.93
N PHE A 177 21.61 -7.76 -2.47
CA PHE A 177 23.05 -7.74 -2.71
C PHE A 177 23.37 -7.91 -4.21
N LYS A 178 24.16 -6.99 -4.77
CA LYS A 178 24.63 -7.07 -6.17
C LYS A 178 25.71 -8.14 -6.27
N THR A 179 25.35 -9.37 -6.64
CA THR A 179 26.30 -10.50 -6.75
C THR A 179 27.23 -10.39 -7.96
N ASN A 180 26.79 -9.74 -9.04
CA ASN A 180 27.49 -9.67 -10.31
C ASN A 180 28.52 -8.53 -10.41
N TRP A 181 28.99 -8.01 -9.28
CA TRP A 181 29.92 -6.89 -9.21
C TRP A 181 31.32 -7.22 -9.77
N TYR A 182 31.74 -8.49 -9.73
CA TYR A 182 33.06 -8.93 -10.17
C TYR A 182 33.07 -9.63 -11.55
N HIS A 183 31.90 -10.05 -12.06
CA HIS A 183 31.82 -10.95 -13.23
C HIS A 183 32.33 -10.33 -14.55
N ARG A 184 32.31 -8.99 -14.68
CA ARG A 184 32.73 -8.30 -15.90
C ARG A 184 34.15 -7.71 -15.82
N GLY A 185 34.87 -7.95 -14.72
CA GLY A 185 36.15 -7.31 -14.45
C GLY A 185 36.02 -5.80 -14.21
N PRO A 186 37.14 -5.08 -13.99
CA PRO A 186 37.14 -3.64 -13.74
C PRO A 186 36.96 -2.87 -15.04
N THR A 187 35.75 -2.88 -15.60
CA THR A 187 35.37 -1.95 -16.68
C THR A 187 34.82 -0.65 -16.08
N PRO A 188 34.97 0.50 -16.78
CA PRO A 188 34.44 1.79 -16.31
C PRO A 188 32.95 1.72 -15.95
N GLU A 189 32.14 1.04 -16.78
CA GLU A 189 30.71 0.84 -16.54
C GLU A 189 30.43 0.03 -15.25
N THR A 190 31.21 -1.04 -15.00
CA THR A 190 31.03 -1.87 -13.80
C THR A 190 31.42 -1.10 -12.53
N MET A 191 32.43 -0.22 -12.62
CA MET A 191 32.82 0.66 -11.52
C MET A 191 31.76 1.72 -11.24
N GLU A 192 31.16 2.32 -12.28
CA GLU A 192 30.05 3.27 -12.13
C GLU A 192 28.84 2.62 -11.46
N ASP A 193 28.42 1.44 -11.93
CA ASP A 193 27.37 0.61 -11.33
C ASP A 193 27.63 0.30 -9.84
N MET A 194 28.88 0.01 -9.49
CA MET A 194 29.30 -0.24 -8.11
C MET A 194 29.22 1.03 -7.26
N ASN A 195 29.68 2.15 -7.81
CA ASN A 195 29.61 3.45 -7.16
C ASN A 195 28.16 3.90 -6.94
N GLU A 196 27.25 3.62 -7.87
CA GLU A 196 25.82 3.87 -7.68
C GLU A 196 25.23 3.03 -6.55
N TYR A 197 25.54 1.73 -6.52
CA TYR A 197 25.05 0.82 -5.48
C TYR A 197 25.58 1.20 -4.10
N PHE A 198 26.90 1.41 -3.98
CA PHE A 198 27.53 1.83 -2.73
C PHE A 198 27.08 3.23 -2.29
N GLY A 199 26.97 4.16 -3.25
CA GLY A 199 26.45 5.50 -3.02
C GLY A 199 25.00 5.49 -2.53
N THR A 200 24.19 4.52 -2.99
CA THR A 200 22.83 4.30 -2.45
C THR A 200 22.89 3.92 -0.98
N ILE A 201 23.77 2.98 -0.59
CA ILE A 201 23.93 2.56 0.82
C ILE A 201 24.37 3.75 1.70
N GLN A 202 25.37 4.51 1.27
CA GLN A 202 25.82 5.69 2.00
C GLN A 202 24.68 6.71 2.18
N LEU A 203 23.89 6.92 1.12
CA LEU A 203 22.75 7.82 1.15
C LEU A 203 21.67 7.38 2.14
N VAL A 204 21.41 6.06 2.26
CA VAL A 204 20.50 5.51 3.29
C VAL A 204 20.97 5.94 4.68
N PHE A 205 22.23 5.71 5.01
CA PHE A 205 22.76 6.06 6.33
C PHE A 205 22.67 7.56 6.59
N THR A 206 23.00 8.40 5.61
CA THR A 206 22.88 9.85 5.75
C THR A 206 21.43 10.29 5.99
N LEU A 207 20.46 9.75 5.26
CA LEU A 207 19.06 10.18 5.38
C LEU A 207 18.38 9.67 6.66
N PHE A 208 18.70 8.47 7.12
CA PHE A 208 18.12 7.93 8.37
C PHE A 208 18.83 8.40 9.63
N SER A 209 20.08 8.85 9.56
CA SER A 209 20.78 9.41 10.75
C SER A 209 20.27 10.80 11.14
N VAL A 210 19.46 11.44 10.29
CA VAL A 210 18.92 12.80 10.51
C VAL A 210 17.53 12.76 11.19
N PHE A 211 16.94 11.58 11.40
CA PHE A 211 15.65 11.39 12.08
C PHE A 211 15.81 10.58 13.36
#